data_AF-A0A7K1BWD7-F1
#
_entry.id   AF-A0A7K1BWD7-F1
#
_cell.length_a   1.000
_cell.length_b   1.000
_cell.length_c   1.000
_cell.angle_alpha   90.00
_cell.angle_beta   90.00
_cell.angle_gamma   90.00
#
_symmetry.space_group_name_H-M   'P 1'
#
loop_
_entity.id
_entity.type
_entity.pdbx_description
1 polymer ?
#
loop_
_entity_poly.entity_id
_entity_poly.type
_entity_poly.pdbx_seq_one_letter_code
_entity_poly.pdbx_strand_id
1 'polypeptide(L)'
;MINLNECYYNFDIDIKKLLDLEYIKRKAQEHSDNRMTLVISELALKSEFFLYLKEYGIRDYLMLFIQQPGDLNEIIHTDYVTETQPHHYSFNIICQGYGKMTWFKRPEVGSKLSRHPNDPERIIYETYKGLTLEPVSVWDGHNGNTALVRTGIPHGVMNDGDEQRICLSIRIDDYGWTGAKDIFNNYFLINQISQ
;
A
#
# COMPACT_ATOMS: atom_id res chain seq x y z
N MET A 1 -6.90 -17.35 -12.55
CA MET A 1 -7.98 -16.40 -12.23
C MET A 1 -7.67 -15.73 -10.90
N ILE A 2 -7.71 -14.39 -10.85
CA ILE A 2 -7.56 -13.65 -9.59
C ILE A 2 -8.87 -13.78 -8.81
N ASN A 3 -8.79 -14.21 -7.55
CA ASN A 3 -9.96 -14.25 -6.66
C ASN A 3 -10.30 -12.82 -6.21
N LEU A 4 -11.41 -12.28 -6.72
CA LEU A 4 -11.88 -10.93 -6.35
C LEU A 4 -12.53 -10.88 -4.96
N ASN A 5 -12.79 -12.03 -4.32
CA ASN A 5 -13.45 -12.10 -3.02
C ASN A 5 -12.50 -11.78 -1.85
N GLU A 6 -11.20 -11.61 -2.09
CA GLU A 6 -10.23 -11.28 -1.05
C GLU A 6 -9.19 -10.27 -1.58
N CYS A 7 -9.55 -8.99 -1.57
CA CYS A 7 -8.70 -7.90 -2.04
C CYS A 7 -7.74 -7.35 -0.97
N TYR A 8 -8.04 -7.59 0.30
CA TYR A 8 -7.21 -7.19 1.42
C TYR A 8 -7.35 -8.17 2.60
N TYR A 9 -6.39 -8.13 3.52
CA TYR A 9 -6.38 -8.87 4.79
C TYR A 9 -5.92 -7.92 5.89
N ASN A 10 -6.81 -7.62 6.84
CA ASN A 10 -6.54 -6.67 7.92
C ASN A 10 -5.68 -7.30 9.01
N PHE A 11 -4.83 -6.47 9.61
CA PHE A 11 -4.18 -6.78 10.86
C PHE A 11 -4.56 -5.74 11.90
N ASP A 12 -4.91 -6.20 13.09
CA ASP A 12 -5.13 -5.34 14.25
C ASP A 12 -3.83 -5.30 15.06
N ILE A 13 -3.05 -4.23 14.87
CA ILE A 13 -1.70 -4.11 15.42
C ILE A 13 -1.43 -2.68 15.88
N ASP A 14 -0.67 -2.56 16.96
CA ASP A 14 -0.10 -1.26 17.36
C ASP A 14 1.08 -0.91 16.43
N ILE A 15 0.82 0.00 15.49
CA ILE A 15 1.81 0.44 14.49
C ILE A 15 3.06 1.06 15.13
N LYS A 16 3.01 1.53 16.38
CA LYS A 16 4.18 2.05 17.10
C LYS A 16 5.21 0.97 17.41
N LYS A 17 4.79 -0.30 17.46
CA LYS A 17 5.67 -1.46 17.57
C LYS A 17 6.42 -1.75 16.27
N LEU A 18 5.93 -1.27 15.13
CA LEU A 18 6.50 -1.53 13.82
C LEU A 18 7.30 -0.35 13.25
N LEU A 19 6.91 0.88 13.58
CA LEU A 19 7.33 2.07 12.84
C LEU A 19 8.02 3.11 13.72
N ASP A 20 8.94 3.85 13.12
CA ASP A 20 9.35 5.17 13.61
C ASP A 20 8.40 6.26 13.06
N LEU A 21 7.32 6.51 13.81
CA LEU A 21 6.29 7.47 13.38
C LEU A 21 6.81 8.91 13.29
N GLU A 22 7.79 9.29 14.11
CA GLU A 22 8.36 10.64 14.07
C GLU A 22 9.16 10.86 12.78
N TYR A 23 9.97 9.87 12.40
CA TYR A 23 10.67 9.90 11.12
C TYR A 23 9.69 9.96 9.94
N ILE A 24 8.65 9.12 9.95
CA ILE A 24 7.64 9.07 8.87
C ILE A 24 6.90 10.41 8.76
N LYS A 25 6.41 10.97 9.87
CA LYS A 25 5.67 12.24 9.87
C LYS A 25 6.53 13.41 9.44
N ARG A 26 7.78 13.47 9.89
CA ARG A 26 8.73 14.48 9.44
C ARG A 26 8.96 14.40 7.92
N LYS A 27 9.15 13.18 7.38
CA LYS A 27 9.30 12.98 5.94
C LYS A 27 8.06 13.35 5.14
N ALA A 28 6.87 13.09 5.68
CA ALA A 28 5.63 13.54 5.06
C ALA A 28 5.54 15.08 5.02
N GLN A 29 5.93 15.77 6.09
CA GLN A 29 5.93 17.24 6.14
C GLN A 29 6.92 17.87 5.14
N GLU A 30 8.15 17.34 5.08
CA GLU A 30 9.19 17.75 4.12
C GLU A 30 8.74 17.62 2.65
N HIS A 31 7.74 16.76 2.39
CA HIS A 31 7.21 16.47 1.06
C HIS A 31 5.70 16.70 0.96
N SER A 32 5.13 17.60 1.77
CA SER A 32 3.68 17.81 1.84
C SER A 32 3.05 18.30 0.52
N ASP A 33 3.84 18.97 -0.33
CA ASP A 33 3.44 19.37 -1.69
C ASP A 33 3.42 18.20 -2.70
N ASN A 34 4.06 17.09 -2.36
CA ASN A 34 4.11 15.88 -3.18
C ASN A 34 3.04 14.90 -2.73
N ARG A 35 2.38 14.23 -3.68
CA ARG A 35 1.40 13.16 -3.35
C ARG A 35 2.07 11.88 -2.82
N MET A 36 3.38 11.77 -2.96
CA MET A 36 4.15 10.59 -2.59
C MET A 36 5.65 10.93 -2.54
N THR A 37 6.39 10.24 -1.67
CA THR A 37 7.85 10.27 -1.60
C THR A 37 8.41 8.87 -1.25
N LEU A 38 9.74 8.74 -1.25
CA LEU A 38 10.44 7.56 -0.77
C LEU A 38 11.06 7.84 0.59
N VAL A 39 11.06 6.84 1.47
CA VAL A 39 11.72 6.91 2.78
C VAL A 39 12.64 5.71 2.98
N ILE A 40 13.72 5.89 3.75
CA ILE A 40 14.70 4.82 3.98
C ILE A 40 14.08 3.77 4.91
N SER A 41 14.05 2.51 4.48
CA SER A 41 13.38 1.42 5.19
C SER A 41 13.90 1.22 6.61
N GLU A 42 15.22 1.23 6.79
CA GLU A 42 15.88 1.05 8.10
C GLU A 42 15.55 2.20 9.09
N LEU A 43 15.24 3.39 8.57
CA LEU A 43 14.85 4.53 9.41
C LEU A 43 13.34 4.60 9.66
N ALA A 44 12.52 4.05 8.75
CA ALA A 44 11.07 4.06 8.87
C ALA A 44 10.53 2.93 9.77
N LEU A 45 11.22 1.80 9.83
CA LEU A 45 10.80 0.61 10.56
C LEU A 45 11.59 0.44 11.84
N LYS A 46 10.98 -0.14 12.88
CA LYS A 46 11.70 -0.64 14.05
C LYS A 46 12.66 -1.75 13.62
N SER A 47 13.83 -1.81 14.25
CA SER A 47 14.92 -2.68 13.84
C SER A 47 14.53 -4.15 13.74
N GLU A 48 13.73 -4.66 14.69
CA GLU A 48 13.25 -6.05 14.67
C GLU A 48 12.38 -6.36 13.45
N PHE A 49 11.48 -5.44 13.09
CA PHE A 49 10.60 -5.62 11.94
C PHE A 49 11.38 -5.49 10.62
N PHE A 50 12.30 -4.52 10.54
CA PHE A 50 13.18 -4.36 9.39
C PHE A 50 14.04 -5.61 9.15
N LEU A 51 14.70 -6.12 10.20
CA LEU A 51 15.56 -7.30 10.11
C LEU A 51 14.76 -8.54 9.68
N TYR A 52 13.55 -8.71 10.22
CA TYR A 52 12.65 -9.78 9.79
C TYR A 52 12.32 -9.67 8.28
N LEU A 53 11.89 -8.50 7.83
CA LEU A 53 11.51 -8.30 6.42
C LEU A 53 12.70 -8.33 5.45
N LYS A 54 13.93 -8.14 5.94
CA LYS A 54 15.15 -8.24 5.14
C LYS A 54 15.36 -9.63 4.55
N GLU A 55 14.98 -10.68 5.29
CA GLU A 55 15.04 -12.07 4.79
C GLU A 55 14.06 -12.32 3.63
N TYR A 56 13.02 -11.49 3.53
CA TYR A 56 12.01 -11.55 2.49
C TYR A 56 12.21 -10.50 1.38
N GLY A 57 13.38 -9.86 1.32
CA GLY A 57 13.73 -8.95 0.22
C GLY A 57 13.04 -7.59 0.29
N ILE A 58 12.79 -7.05 1.49
CA ILE A 58 12.36 -5.65 1.62
C ILE A 58 13.32 -4.72 0.88
N ARG A 59 12.77 -3.71 0.20
CA ARG A 59 13.56 -2.71 -0.53
C ARG A 59 14.27 -1.76 0.44
N ASP A 60 15.35 -1.12 0.00
CA ASP A 60 16.07 -0.09 0.79
C ASP A 60 15.24 1.17 1.04
N TYR A 61 14.26 1.40 0.15
CA TYR A 61 13.33 2.52 0.22
C TYR A 61 11.89 2.03 0.18
N LEU A 62 11.05 2.60 1.03
CA LEU A 62 9.61 2.36 1.08
C LEU A 62 8.87 3.54 0.47
N MET A 63 7.70 3.28 -0.09
CA MET A 63 6.83 4.34 -0.58
C MET A 63 6.01 4.92 0.57
N LEU A 64 6.03 6.24 0.65
CA LEU A 64 5.21 7.02 1.55
C LEU A 64 4.23 7.83 0.72
N PHE A 65 2.94 7.48 0.81
CA PHE A 65 1.86 8.20 0.16
C PHE A 65 1.34 9.30 1.07
N ILE A 66 1.21 10.51 0.54
CA ILE A 66 0.77 11.72 1.25
C ILE A 66 -0.44 12.26 0.50
N GLN A 67 -1.62 12.03 1.04
CA GLN A 67 -2.87 12.32 0.33
C GLN A 67 -3.62 13.43 1.05
N GLN A 68 -3.84 14.54 0.36
CA GLN A 68 -4.72 15.61 0.85
C GLN A 68 -6.17 15.12 0.95
N PRO A 69 -7.02 15.75 1.79
CA PRO A 69 -8.46 15.56 1.76
C PRO A 69 -9.02 15.67 0.34
N GLY A 70 -9.93 14.77 -0.01
CA GLY A 70 -10.61 14.71 -1.30
C GLY A 70 -10.67 13.31 -1.92
N ASP A 71 -11.43 13.22 -3.00
CA ASP A 71 -11.62 11.99 -3.75
C ASP A 71 -10.54 11.84 -4.85
N LEU A 72 -9.71 10.78 -4.78
CA LEU A 72 -8.77 10.42 -5.84
C LEU A 72 -9.31 9.31 -6.76
N ASN A 73 -10.63 9.05 -6.79
CA ASN A 73 -11.25 8.22 -7.82
C ASN A 73 -10.95 8.70 -9.25
N GLU A 74 -10.33 9.88 -9.41
CA GLU A 74 -9.74 10.34 -10.68
C GLU A 74 -8.57 9.45 -11.19
N ILE A 75 -7.95 8.61 -10.34
CA ILE A 75 -6.81 7.76 -10.74
C ILE A 75 -6.95 6.35 -10.14
N ILE A 76 -7.89 5.58 -10.68
CA ILE A 76 -7.87 4.13 -10.52
C ILE A 76 -6.64 3.58 -11.24
N HIS A 77 -5.89 2.72 -10.58
CA HIS A 77 -4.69 2.12 -11.15
C HIS A 77 -4.47 0.68 -10.71
N THR A 78 -3.68 -0.04 -11.48
CA THR A 78 -3.15 -1.35 -11.14
C THR A 78 -1.63 -1.26 -11.17
N ASP A 79 -1.00 -1.87 -10.18
CA ASP A 79 0.45 -1.94 -10.10
C ASP A 79 0.98 -3.17 -10.83
N TYR A 80 2.08 -2.98 -11.55
CA TYR A 80 2.76 -4.00 -12.32
C TYR A 80 4.25 -4.00 -12.02
N VAL A 81 4.85 -5.19 -12.02
CA VAL A 81 6.30 -5.38 -11.96
C VAL A 81 6.90 -5.33 -13.37
N THR A 82 6.16 -5.88 -14.34
CA THR A 82 6.48 -5.84 -15.77
C THR A 82 5.21 -5.52 -16.55
N GLU A 83 5.29 -5.19 -17.84
CA GLU A 83 4.11 -4.83 -18.64
C GLU A 83 3.01 -5.90 -18.67
N THR A 84 3.31 -7.14 -18.28
CA THR A 84 2.37 -8.27 -18.26
C THR A 84 2.18 -8.89 -16.88
N GLN A 85 3.06 -8.62 -15.92
CA GLN A 85 3.00 -9.22 -14.57
C GLN A 85 2.52 -8.20 -13.54
N PRO A 86 1.31 -8.36 -12.97
CA PRO A 86 0.81 -7.48 -11.93
C PRO A 86 1.65 -7.63 -10.67
N HIS A 87 1.75 -6.55 -9.90
CA HIS A 87 2.28 -6.60 -8.54
C HIS A 87 1.30 -7.33 -7.64
N HIS A 88 1.75 -8.25 -6.78
CA HIS A 88 0.80 -9.14 -6.10
C HIS A 88 0.14 -8.48 -4.88
N TYR A 89 0.92 -7.77 -4.06
CA TYR A 89 0.45 -7.18 -2.81
C TYR A 89 1.34 -6.05 -2.30
N SER A 90 0.86 -5.30 -1.31
CA SER A 90 1.65 -4.41 -0.47
C SER A 90 1.12 -4.50 0.96
N PHE A 91 1.98 -4.38 1.97
CA PHE A 91 1.53 -4.19 3.33
C PHE A 91 1.42 -2.69 3.61
N ASN A 92 0.19 -2.21 3.74
CA ASN A 92 -0.12 -0.79 3.90
C ASN A 92 -0.41 -0.47 5.36
N ILE A 93 0.17 0.64 5.84
CA ILE A 93 -0.02 1.15 7.19
C ILE A 93 -0.41 2.63 7.12
N ILE A 94 -1.62 2.95 7.59
CA ILE A 94 -2.10 4.31 7.78
C ILE A 94 -1.44 4.87 9.05
N CYS A 95 -0.55 5.86 8.86
CA CYS A 95 0.26 6.46 9.93
C CYS A 95 -0.37 7.73 10.52
N GLN A 96 -1.26 8.38 9.75
CA GLN A 96 -2.02 9.57 10.13
C GLN A 96 -3.22 9.70 9.18
N GLY A 97 -4.30 10.30 9.65
CA GLY A 97 -5.51 10.47 8.87
C GLY A 97 -6.27 9.18 8.69
N TYR A 98 -7.20 9.24 7.76
CA TYR A 98 -8.15 8.18 7.48
C TYR A 98 -8.40 8.13 5.98
N GLY A 99 -8.94 7.01 5.48
CA GLY A 99 -9.38 6.91 4.09
C GLY A 99 -9.70 5.49 3.69
N LYS A 100 -10.17 5.35 2.45
CA LYS A 100 -10.66 4.09 1.89
C LYS A 100 -9.82 3.70 0.69
N MET A 101 -9.51 2.42 0.57
CA MET A 101 -9.00 1.82 -0.66
C MET A 101 -10.12 0.97 -1.26
N THR A 102 -10.49 1.26 -2.51
CA THR A 102 -11.55 0.55 -3.22
C THR A 102 -10.96 -0.20 -4.38
N TRP A 103 -11.33 -1.46 -4.54
CA TRP A 103 -10.98 -2.28 -5.70
C TRP A 103 -12.12 -2.33 -6.68
N PHE A 104 -11.77 -2.45 -7.96
CA PHE A 104 -12.70 -2.42 -9.06
C PHE A 104 -12.49 -3.58 -10.01
N LYS A 105 -13.54 -3.95 -10.73
CA LYS A 105 -13.46 -4.88 -11.85
C LYS A 105 -12.62 -4.25 -12.96
N ARG A 106 -11.65 -5.00 -13.50
CA ARG A 106 -10.80 -4.54 -14.60
C ARG A 106 -11.63 -4.33 -15.87
N PRO A 107 -11.61 -3.13 -16.48
CA PRO A 107 -12.27 -2.91 -17.77
C PRO A 107 -11.47 -3.54 -18.90
N GLU A 108 -12.15 -3.86 -20.01
CA GLU A 108 -11.51 -4.48 -21.19
C GLU A 108 -10.68 -3.49 -22.02
N VAL A 109 -10.97 -2.19 -21.91
CA VAL A 109 -10.36 -1.12 -22.71
C VAL A 109 -10.15 0.15 -21.90
N GLY A 110 -9.37 1.10 -22.43
CA GLY A 110 -9.21 2.45 -21.88
C GLY A 110 -8.12 2.59 -20.82
N SER A 111 -7.24 1.60 -20.69
CA SER A 111 -6.09 1.69 -19.79
C SER A 111 -4.87 2.33 -20.46
N LYS A 112 -4.01 2.95 -19.65
CA LYS A 112 -2.71 3.47 -20.08
C LYS A 112 -1.62 3.04 -19.11
N LEU A 113 -0.59 2.40 -19.65
CA LEU A 113 0.63 2.07 -18.91
C LEU A 113 1.54 3.29 -18.78
N SER A 114 2.14 3.45 -17.61
CA SER A 114 3.13 4.47 -17.30
C SER A 114 4.14 3.93 -16.29
N ARG A 115 5.43 4.22 -16.47
CA ARG A 115 6.46 3.85 -15.49
C ARG A 115 6.42 4.81 -14.30
N HIS A 116 6.66 4.28 -13.10
CA HIS A 116 6.71 5.08 -11.89
C HIS A 116 7.87 6.09 -11.97
N PRO A 117 7.66 7.38 -11.67
CA PRO A 117 8.71 8.39 -11.85
C PRO A 117 9.91 8.20 -10.91
N ASN A 118 9.68 7.69 -9.70
CA ASN A 118 10.75 7.48 -8.70
C ASN A 118 11.25 6.02 -8.62
N ASP A 119 10.65 5.09 -9.37
CA ASP A 119 11.05 3.67 -9.39
C ASP A 119 10.68 3.02 -10.74
N PRO A 120 11.16 3.57 -11.87
CA PRO A 120 10.69 3.22 -13.21
C PRO A 120 11.07 1.80 -13.65
N GLU A 121 12.03 1.18 -12.98
CA GLU A 121 12.51 -0.18 -13.28
C GLU A 121 11.67 -1.27 -12.60
N ARG A 122 10.94 -0.93 -11.53
CA ARG A 122 10.24 -1.92 -10.69
C ARG A 122 8.74 -1.75 -10.65
N ILE A 123 8.24 -0.55 -10.94
CA ILE A 123 6.81 -0.25 -10.84
C ILE A 123 6.31 0.39 -12.12
N ILE A 124 5.30 -0.25 -12.70
CA ILE A 124 4.52 0.25 -13.83
C ILE A 124 3.07 0.40 -13.35
N TYR A 125 2.47 1.54 -13.62
CA TYR A 125 1.05 1.79 -13.36
C TYR A 125 0.25 1.63 -14.63
N GLU A 126 -0.75 0.76 -14.60
CA GLU A 126 -1.87 0.79 -15.53
C GLU A 126 -2.95 1.70 -14.96
N THR A 127 -3.24 2.82 -15.60
CA THR A 127 -4.20 3.83 -15.12
C THR A 127 -5.49 3.83 -15.94
N TYR A 128 -6.62 4.13 -15.28
CA TYR A 128 -7.97 4.09 -15.84
C TYR A 128 -8.68 5.43 -15.62
N LYS A 129 -8.31 6.46 -16.39
CA LYS A 129 -8.81 7.83 -16.20
C LYS A 129 -10.13 8.05 -16.93
N GLY A 130 -11.09 8.69 -16.24
CA GLY A 130 -12.38 9.05 -16.82
C GLY A 130 -13.33 7.87 -17.07
N LEU A 131 -13.07 6.72 -16.43
CA LEU A 131 -13.92 5.54 -16.48
C LEU A 131 -14.66 5.36 -15.16
N THR A 132 -15.95 5.05 -15.24
CA THR A 132 -16.73 4.56 -14.09
C THR A 132 -16.58 3.04 -14.03
N LEU A 133 -15.95 2.52 -12.97
CA LEU A 133 -15.73 1.09 -12.79
C LEU A 133 -16.59 0.52 -11.66
N GLU A 134 -16.97 -0.75 -11.79
CA GLU A 134 -17.76 -1.48 -10.78
C GLU A 134 -16.87 -1.84 -9.58
N PRO A 135 -17.19 -1.36 -8.35
CA PRO A 135 -16.44 -1.71 -7.15
C PRO A 135 -16.68 -3.17 -6.75
N VAL A 136 -15.63 -3.86 -6.32
CA VAL A 136 -15.69 -5.27 -5.90
C VAL A 136 -15.30 -5.48 -4.43
N SER A 137 -14.55 -4.56 -3.84
CA SER A 137 -14.16 -4.62 -2.43
C SER A 137 -13.75 -3.23 -1.94
N VAL A 138 -13.83 -3.00 -0.62
CA VAL A 138 -13.42 -1.75 0.02
C VAL A 138 -12.72 -2.07 1.34
N TRP A 139 -11.51 -1.56 1.50
CA TRP A 139 -10.83 -1.48 2.79
C TRP A 139 -11.03 -0.06 3.30
N ASP A 140 -11.77 0.04 4.39
CA ASP A 140 -12.07 1.28 5.08
C ASP A 140 -11.16 1.34 6.31
N GLY A 141 -10.41 2.44 6.47
CA GLY A 141 -9.49 2.64 7.61
C GLY A 141 -10.15 2.58 9.01
N HIS A 142 -11.48 2.63 9.13
CA HIS A 142 -12.20 2.42 10.39
C HIS A 142 -12.20 0.94 10.76
N ASN A 143 -11.97 0.06 9.78
CA ASN A 143 -11.81 -1.38 9.98
C ASN A 143 -10.35 -1.78 10.27
N GLY A 144 -9.47 -0.81 10.54
CA GLY A 144 -8.08 -1.02 10.91
C GLY A 144 -7.11 -0.17 10.12
N ASN A 145 -6.01 0.21 10.77
CA ASN A 145 -4.97 1.05 10.16
C ASN A 145 -3.95 0.26 9.36
N THR A 146 -4.02 -1.08 9.36
CA THR A 146 -3.05 -1.91 8.63
C THR A 146 -3.72 -3.04 7.87
N ALA A 147 -3.27 -3.26 6.65
CA ALA A 147 -3.75 -4.35 5.82
C ALA A 147 -2.68 -4.79 4.82
N LEU A 148 -2.61 -6.10 4.56
CA LEU A 148 -2.05 -6.59 3.30
C LEU A 148 -3.10 -6.33 2.22
N VAL A 149 -2.70 -5.67 1.14
CA VAL A 149 -3.60 -5.21 0.08
C VAL A 149 -3.15 -5.75 -1.27
N ARG A 150 -4.08 -6.13 -2.16
CA ARG A 150 -3.76 -6.57 -3.52
C ARG A 150 -3.64 -5.37 -4.47
N THR A 151 -2.42 -4.96 -4.77
CA THR A 151 -2.18 -3.82 -5.68
C THR A 151 -2.24 -4.19 -7.17
N GLY A 152 -2.20 -5.48 -7.50
CA GLY A 152 -2.35 -6.03 -8.86
C GLY A 152 -3.78 -6.15 -9.36
N ILE A 153 -4.74 -5.62 -8.61
CA ILE A 153 -6.13 -5.46 -9.00
C ILE A 153 -6.37 -3.96 -9.14
N PRO A 154 -7.16 -3.48 -10.12
CA PRO A 154 -7.51 -2.08 -10.24
C PRO A 154 -8.06 -1.54 -8.92
N HIS A 155 -7.45 -0.46 -8.42
CA HIS A 155 -7.81 0.13 -7.15
C HIS A 155 -7.66 1.65 -7.16
N GLY A 156 -8.45 2.31 -6.32
CA GLY A 156 -8.41 3.73 -6.04
C GLY A 156 -8.30 3.95 -4.54
N VAL A 157 -7.82 5.12 -4.14
CA VAL A 157 -7.72 5.51 -2.72
C VAL A 157 -8.43 6.84 -2.53
N MET A 158 -9.33 6.93 -1.57
CA MET A 158 -10.04 8.15 -1.20
C MET A 158 -9.61 8.59 0.20
N ASN A 159 -9.39 9.89 0.39
CA ASN A 159 -9.24 10.48 1.71
C ASN A 159 -10.46 11.36 1.99
N ASP A 160 -11.48 10.80 2.62
CA ASP A 160 -12.71 11.49 3.01
C ASP A 160 -12.63 12.17 4.39
N GLY A 161 -11.44 12.22 5.00
CA GLY A 161 -11.18 12.94 6.25
C GLY A 161 -10.80 14.42 6.03
N ASP A 162 -10.73 15.17 7.13
CA ASP A 162 -10.36 16.59 7.13
C ASP A 162 -8.85 16.84 7.19
N GLU A 163 -8.06 15.79 7.43
CA GLU A 163 -6.60 15.84 7.51
C GLU A 163 -5.92 15.04 6.40
N GLN A 164 -4.62 15.25 6.21
CA GLN A 164 -3.83 14.44 5.29
C GLN A 164 -3.79 12.97 5.73
N ARG A 165 -4.03 12.07 4.78
CA ARG A 165 -3.79 10.64 4.94
C ARG A 165 -2.35 10.32 4.58
N ILE A 166 -1.58 9.86 5.57
CA ILE A 166 -0.21 9.40 5.39
C ILE A 166 -0.21 7.88 5.45
N CYS A 167 0.21 7.22 4.37
CA CYS A 167 0.24 5.76 4.27
C CYS A 167 1.62 5.28 3.86
N LEU A 168 2.25 4.47 4.72
CA LEU A 168 3.46 3.76 4.37
C LEU A 168 3.09 2.45 3.65
N SER A 169 3.69 2.19 2.50
CA SER A 169 3.48 0.98 1.70
C SER A 169 4.78 0.18 1.70
N ILE A 170 4.72 -0.99 2.33
CA ILE A 170 5.84 -1.91 2.48
C ILE A 170 5.71 -3.02 1.44
N ARG A 171 6.78 -3.21 0.67
CA ARG A 171 6.88 -4.26 -0.34
C ARG A 171 8.10 -5.13 -0.07
N ILE A 172 7.87 -6.43 -0.15
CA ILE A 172 8.87 -7.49 -0.10
C ILE A 172 8.90 -8.20 -1.46
N ASP A 173 9.79 -9.17 -1.65
CA ASP A 173 9.75 -9.99 -2.86
C ASP A 173 8.43 -10.77 -2.97
N ASP A 174 8.12 -11.27 -4.17
CA ASP A 174 6.84 -11.91 -4.44
C ASP A 174 6.80 -13.37 -3.98
N TYR A 175 6.04 -13.61 -2.91
CA TYR A 175 5.73 -14.94 -2.36
C TYR A 175 4.29 -15.37 -2.64
N GLY A 176 3.59 -14.63 -3.51
CA GLY A 176 2.16 -14.77 -3.72
C GLY A 176 1.33 -14.34 -2.49
N TRP A 177 0.01 -14.28 -2.68
CA TRP A 177 -0.91 -13.75 -1.66
C TRP A 177 -0.90 -14.54 -0.34
N THR A 178 -0.99 -15.87 -0.42
CA THR A 178 -1.01 -16.73 0.77
C THR A 178 0.33 -16.66 1.51
N GLY A 179 1.45 -16.78 0.79
CA GLY A 179 2.78 -16.70 1.39
C GLY A 179 3.03 -15.35 2.07
N ALA A 180 2.60 -14.25 1.46
CA ALA A 180 2.68 -12.93 2.06
C ALA A 180 1.87 -12.82 3.36
N LYS A 181 0.62 -13.31 3.38
CA LYS A 181 -0.20 -13.35 4.60
C LYS A 181 0.50 -14.15 5.69
N ASP A 182 1.06 -15.30 5.37
CA ASP A 182 1.75 -16.16 6.33
C ASP A 182 2.99 -15.48 6.91
N ILE A 183 3.79 -14.79 6.09
CA ILE A 183 4.96 -14.01 6.54
C ILE A 183 4.55 -12.97 7.59
N PHE A 184 3.57 -12.11 7.28
CA PHE A 184 3.14 -11.08 8.22
C PHE A 184 2.46 -11.67 9.47
N ASN A 185 1.59 -12.67 9.32
CA ASN A 185 0.96 -13.35 10.45
C ASN A 185 1.97 -13.99 11.39
N ASN A 186 2.98 -14.68 10.86
CA ASN A 186 4.02 -15.31 11.66
C ASN A 186 4.78 -14.28 12.49
N TYR A 187 5.18 -13.15 11.90
CA TYR A 187 5.85 -12.09 12.65
C TYR A 187 4.97 -11.54 13.79
N PHE A 188 3.70 -11.23 13.51
CA PHE A 188 2.82 -10.64 14.52
C PHE A 188 2.45 -11.62 15.64
N LEU A 189 2.33 -12.91 15.31
CA LEU A 189 2.09 -13.99 16.29
C LEU A 189 3.30 -14.17 17.22
N ILE A 190 4.51 -14.29 16.65
CA ILE A 190 5.74 -14.53 17.42
C ILE A 190 6.00 -13.37 18.40
N ASN A 191 5.76 -12.14 17.95
CA ASN A 191 6.09 -10.93 18.70
C ASN A 191 4.93 -10.36 19.53
N GLN A 192 3.78 -11.04 19.58
CA GLN A 192 2.59 -10.60 20.34
C GLN A 192 2.21 -9.14 20.02
N ILE A 193 2.21 -8.83 18.73
CA ILE A 193 1.95 -7.48 18.22
C ILE A 193 0.44 -7.24 18.04
N SER A 194 -0.34 -8.31 17.88
CA SER A 194 -1.82 -8.29 17.91
C SER A 194 -2.35 -8.04 19.32
N GLN A 195 -3.39 -7.21 19.44
CA GLN A 195 -4.17 -7.04 20.69
C GLN A 195 -5.32 -8.03 20.75
#